data_AF-A0A061FPP4-F1
#
_entry.id   AF-A0A061FPP4-F1
#
_cell.length_a   1.000
_cell.length_b   1.000
_cell.length_c   1.000
_cell.angle_alpha   90.00
_cell.angle_beta   90.00
_cell.angle_gamma   90.00
#
_symmetry.space_group_name_H-M   'P 1'
#
loop_
_entity.id
_entity.type
_entity.pdbx_description
1 polymer ?
#
loop_
_entity_poly.entity_id
_entity_poly.type
_entity_poly.pdbx_seq_one_letter_code
_entity_poly.pdbx_strand_id
1 'polypeptide(L)'
;MTVSEYDIKFTQLARYAPYLVSTEEMKIQRFVDGLVEPLFRAVASRDFTTYSAAVDRAQRIEMRTSESRAARERAKRGKTEGYQGRRDFSSGGSSSSRQGPQRDSRLPQQGSDAPDDIVDGASLLQKLVTGAVNLGIL
;
A
#
# COMPACT_ATOMS: atom_id res chain seq x y z
N MET A 1 7.87 -10.36 -16.87
CA MET A 1 6.85 -10.60 -17.91
C MET A 1 5.65 -9.77 -17.53
N THR A 2 5.19 -8.89 -18.42
CA THR A 2 4.00 -8.07 -18.20
C THR A 2 2.73 -8.92 -18.36
N VAL A 3 1.59 -8.41 -17.89
CA VAL A 3 0.30 -9.10 -18.10
C VAL A 3 -0.02 -9.26 -19.59
N SER A 4 0.32 -8.26 -20.42
CA SER A 4 0.13 -8.30 -21.87
C SER A 4 1.00 -9.37 -22.55
N GLU A 5 2.29 -9.45 -22.18
CA GLU A 5 3.18 -10.50 -22.68
C GLU A 5 2.71 -11.90 -22.26
N TYR A 6 2.17 -12.02 -21.06
CA TYR A 6 1.61 -13.26 -20.56
C TYR A 6 0.34 -13.67 -21.33
N ASP A 7 -0.60 -12.75 -21.56
CA ASP A 7 -1.82 -12.98 -22.35
C ASP A 7 -1.52 -13.50 -23.76
N ILE A 8 -0.55 -12.90 -24.44
CA ILE A 8 -0.10 -13.36 -25.76
C ILE A 8 0.41 -14.81 -25.70
N LYS A 9 1.28 -15.13 -24.72
CA LYS A 9 1.80 -16.50 -24.58
C LYS A 9 0.71 -17.49 -24.19
N PHE A 10 -0.19 -17.09 -23.30
CA PHE A 10 -1.31 -17.93 -22.86
C PHE A 10 -2.22 -18.29 -24.04
N THR A 11 -2.61 -17.31 -24.85
CA THR A 11 -3.44 -17.53 -26.04
C THR A 11 -2.74 -18.35 -27.12
N GLN A 12 -1.41 -18.20 -27.27
CA GLN A 12 -0.63 -19.06 -28.15
C GLN A 12 -0.64 -20.52 -27.67
N LEU A 13 -0.40 -20.76 -26.38
CA LEU A 13 -0.40 -22.11 -25.79
C LEU A 13 -1.79 -22.75 -25.82
N ALA A 14 -2.85 -21.96 -25.62
CA ALA A 14 -4.24 -22.41 -25.70
C ALA A 14 -4.59 -23.05 -27.05
N ARG A 15 -3.95 -22.64 -28.16
CA ARG A 15 -4.15 -23.24 -29.48
C ARG A 15 -3.69 -24.71 -29.54
N TYR A 16 -2.71 -25.08 -28.73
CA TYR A 16 -2.16 -26.44 -28.71
C TYR A 16 -2.88 -27.35 -27.70
N ALA A 17 -3.63 -26.78 -26.76
CA ALA A 17 -4.39 -27.53 -25.76
C ALA A 17 -5.80 -26.93 -25.56
N PRO A 18 -6.65 -26.93 -26.62
CA PRO A 18 -7.97 -26.30 -26.56
C PRO A 18 -8.88 -26.92 -25.50
N TYR A 19 -8.68 -28.19 -25.15
CA TYR A 19 -9.42 -28.89 -24.09
C TYR A 19 -9.14 -28.35 -22.68
N LEU A 20 -8.03 -27.62 -22.46
CA LEU A 20 -7.72 -26.98 -21.18
C LEU A 20 -8.41 -25.63 -21.01
N VAL A 21 -8.97 -25.08 -22.10
CA VAL A 21 -9.60 -23.76 -22.15
C VAL A 21 -10.94 -23.85 -22.91
N SER A 22 -11.60 -25.00 -22.86
CA SER A 22 -12.78 -25.30 -23.68
C SER A 22 -13.99 -24.48 -23.29
N THR A 23 -14.06 -24.02 -22.04
CA THR A 23 -15.07 -23.06 -21.58
C THR A 23 -14.40 -21.77 -21.13
N GLU A 24 -15.20 -20.70 -21.08
CA GLU A 24 -14.71 -19.39 -20.64
C GLU A 24 -14.25 -19.46 -19.17
N GLU A 25 -14.96 -20.20 -18.32
CA GLU A 25 -14.59 -20.40 -16.91
C GLU A 25 -13.23 -21.11 -16.78
N MET A 26 -13.02 -22.19 -17.54
CA MET A 26 -11.73 -22.90 -17.55
C MET A 26 -10.61 -21.99 -18.01
N LYS A 27 -10.86 -21.20 -19.07
CA LYS A 27 -9.88 -20.25 -19.60
C LYS A 27 -9.54 -19.16 -18.57
N ILE A 28 -10.53 -18.61 -17.88
CA ILE A 28 -10.34 -17.63 -16.81
C ILE A 28 -9.51 -18.24 -15.68
N GLN A 29 -9.89 -19.42 -15.17
CA GLN A 29 -9.17 -20.08 -14.09
C GLN A 29 -7.70 -20.32 -14.45
N ARG A 30 -7.43 -20.91 -15.62
CA ARG A 30 -6.06 -21.17 -16.08
C ARG A 30 -5.22 -19.91 -16.23
N PHE A 31 -5.84 -18.82 -16.69
CA PHE A 31 -5.15 -17.54 -16.80
C PHE A 31 -4.84 -16.94 -15.43
N VAL A 32 -5.83 -16.90 -14.53
CA VAL A 32 -5.67 -16.34 -13.19
C VAL A 32 -4.62 -17.12 -12.40
N ASP A 33 -4.69 -18.45 -12.42
CA ASP A 33 -3.74 -19.34 -11.73
C ASP A 33 -2.29 -19.19 -12.23
N GLY A 34 -2.10 -18.75 -13.49
CA GLY A 34 -0.77 -18.51 -14.05
C GLY A 34 -0.23 -17.10 -13.82
N LEU A 35 -0.97 -16.22 -13.14
CA LEU A 35 -0.49 -14.90 -12.75
C LEU A 35 0.53 -14.98 -11.61
N VAL A 36 1.43 -13.99 -11.55
CA VAL A 36 2.39 -13.86 -10.44
C VAL A 36 1.69 -13.51 -9.13
N GLU A 37 2.20 -14.02 -8.00
CA GLU A 37 1.57 -14.00 -6.68
C GLU A 37 0.84 -12.70 -6.26
N PRO A 38 1.42 -11.49 -6.41
CA PRO A 38 0.73 -10.26 -6.01
C PRO A 38 -0.47 -9.92 -6.92
N LEU A 39 -0.35 -10.23 -8.21
CA LEU A 39 -1.42 -10.05 -9.20
C LEU A 39 -2.49 -11.13 -9.04
N PHE A 40 -2.07 -12.39 -8.87
CA PHE A 40 -2.97 -13.52 -8.61
C PHE A 40 -3.91 -13.21 -7.45
N ARG A 41 -3.38 -12.86 -6.28
CA ARG A 41 -4.20 -12.57 -5.08
C ARG A 41 -5.21 -11.43 -5.31
N ALA A 42 -4.81 -10.39 -6.04
CA ALA A 42 -5.64 -9.21 -6.28
C ALA A 42 -6.68 -9.42 -7.38
N VAL A 43 -6.44 -10.34 -8.32
CA VAL A 43 -7.37 -10.70 -9.39
C VAL A 43 -8.33 -11.78 -8.91
N ALA A 44 -7.83 -12.83 -8.26
CA ALA A 44 -8.60 -13.96 -7.74
C ALA A 44 -9.59 -13.58 -6.62
N SER A 45 -9.49 -12.38 -6.04
CA SER A 45 -10.46 -11.88 -5.07
C SER A 45 -11.81 -11.49 -5.70
N ARG A 46 -11.98 -11.67 -7.01
CA ARG A 46 -13.17 -11.27 -7.75
C ARG A 46 -13.48 -12.30 -8.81
N ASP A 47 -14.76 -12.57 -9.01
CA ASP A 47 -15.23 -13.42 -10.08
C ASP A 47 -15.31 -12.66 -11.40
N PHE A 48 -15.10 -13.39 -12.49
CA PHE A 48 -15.22 -12.87 -13.85
C PHE A 48 -16.08 -13.82 -14.68
N THR A 49 -16.89 -13.24 -15.55
CA THR A 49 -17.70 -13.99 -16.52
C THR A 49 -17.03 -14.10 -17.88
N THR A 50 -16.02 -13.26 -18.15
CA THR A 50 -15.26 -13.27 -19.41
C THR A 50 -13.76 -13.19 -19.16
N TYR A 51 -13.01 -13.83 -20.05
CA TYR A 51 -11.56 -13.81 -20.08
C TYR A 51 -11.01 -12.38 -20.20
N SER A 52 -11.61 -11.57 -21.09
CA SER A 52 -11.21 -10.17 -21.28
C SER A 52 -11.30 -9.35 -19.99
N ALA A 53 -12.37 -9.54 -19.21
CA ALA A 53 -12.55 -8.82 -17.94
C ALA A 53 -11.47 -9.17 -16.91
N ALA A 54 -11.02 -10.43 -16.88
CA ALA A 54 -9.91 -10.88 -16.04
C ALA A 54 -8.58 -10.24 -16.47
N VAL A 55 -8.29 -10.23 -17.79
CA VAL A 55 -7.09 -9.59 -18.36
C VAL A 55 -7.07 -8.08 -18.06
N ASP A 56 -8.17 -7.37 -18.32
CA ASP A 56 -8.29 -5.93 -18.08
C ASP A 56 -8.10 -5.57 -16.60
N ARG A 57 -8.58 -6.43 -15.70
CA ARG A 57 -8.38 -6.24 -14.27
C ARG A 57 -6.92 -6.43 -13.88
N ALA A 58 -6.28 -7.49 -14.38
CA ALA A 58 -4.87 -7.75 -14.13
C ALA A 58 -3.98 -6.59 -14.63
N GLN A 59 -4.21 -6.11 -15.85
CA GLN A 59 -3.47 -4.97 -16.42
C GLN A 59 -3.63 -3.69 -15.60
N ARG A 60 -4.85 -3.38 -15.14
CA ARG A 60 -5.08 -2.19 -14.29
C ARG A 60 -4.36 -2.28 -12.94
N ILE A 61 -4.26 -3.46 -12.35
CA ILE A 61 -3.52 -3.68 -11.10
C ILE A 61 -2.01 -3.54 -11.34
N GLU A 62 -1.50 -4.12 -12.43
CA GLU A 62 -0.09 -4.01 -12.83
C GLU A 62 0.32 -2.54 -12.99
N MET A 63 -0.48 -1.75 -13.72
CA MET A 63 -0.23 -0.33 -13.95
C MET A 63 -0.16 0.48 -12.64
N ARG A 64 -1.12 0.28 -11.73
CA ARG A 64 -1.10 0.97 -10.42
C ARG A 64 0.12 0.59 -9.58
N THR A 65 0.55 -0.67 -9.67
CA THR A 65 1.69 -1.18 -8.92
C THR A 65 3.02 -0.64 -9.48
N SER A 66 3.13 -0.53 -10.81
CA SER A 66 4.33 0.01 -11.47
C SER A 66 4.50 1.51 -11.20
N GLU A 67 3.41 2.28 -11.24
CA GLU A 67 3.40 3.71 -10.87
C GLU A 67 3.88 3.93 -9.42
N SER A 68 3.35 3.15 -8.47
CA SER A 68 3.76 3.21 -7.06
C SER A 68 5.24 2.93 -6.87
N ARG A 69 5.79 1.92 -7.56
CA ARG A 69 7.23 1.62 -7.54
C ARG A 69 8.03 2.78 -8.13
N ALA A 70 7.62 3.32 -9.27
CA ALA A 70 8.31 4.44 -9.91
C ALA A 70 8.31 5.70 -9.05
N ALA A 71 7.21 6.01 -8.35
CA ALA A 71 7.12 7.11 -7.41
C ALA A 71 8.07 6.90 -6.21
N ARG A 72 8.12 5.69 -5.65
CA ARG A 72 9.01 5.35 -4.54
C ARG A 72 10.48 5.47 -4.92
N GLU A 73 10.86 5.04 -6.12
CA GLU A 73 12.24 5.16 -6.61
C GLU A 73 12.64 6.62 -6.87
N ARG A 74 11.73 7.46 -7.38
CA ARG A 74 11.98 8.92 -7.50
C ARG A 74 12.17 9.58 -6.12
N ALA A 75 11.33 9.23 -5.14
CA ALA A 75 11.44 9.76 -3.78
C ALA A 75 12.75 9.34 -3.07
N LYS A 76 13.30 8.16 -3.39
CA LYS A 76 14.60 7.73 -2.88
C LYS A 76 15.75 8.53 -3.49
N ARG A 77 15.73 8.78 -4.81
CA ARG A 77 16.76 9.59 -5.50
C ARG A 77 16.82 11.03 -5.01
N GLY A 78 15.65 11.65 -4.75
CA GLY A 78 15.60 13.01 -4.18
C GLY A 78 16.16 13.11 -2.75
N LYS A 79 16.23 12.00 -2.00
CA LYS A 79 16.88 11.98 -0.69
C LYS A 79 18.41 11.86 -0.80
N THR A 80 18.94 11.16 -1.80
CA THR A 80 20.40 11.02 -1.96
C THR A 80 21.08 12.30 -2.41
N GLU A 81 20.40 13.16 -3.18
CA GLU A 81 20.93 14.49 -3.56
C GLU A 81 20.89 15.52 -2.41
N GLY A 82 19.98 15.34 -1.44
CA GLY A 82 19.95 16.18 -0.22
C GLY A 82 21.05 15.88 0.80
N TYR A 83 21.80 14.79 0.64
CA TYR A 83 22.90 14.39 1.55
C TYR A 83 24.30 14.77 1.06
N GLN A 84 24.42 15.63 0.04
CA GLN A 84 25.69 16.32 -0.24
C GLN A 84 25.79 17.67 0.52
N GLY A 85 24.80 18.03 1.34
CA GLY A 85 24.71 19.36 1.96
C GLY A 85 24.93 19.45 3.48
N ARG A 86 25.35 18.39 4.19
CA ARG A 86 25.76 18.51 5.62
C ARG A 86 26.65 17.35 6.07
N ARG A 87 27.94 17.44 5.80
CA ARG A 87 28.97 16.76 6.61
C ARG A 87 30.09 17.74 6.91
N ASP A 88 29.77 18.72 7.75
CA ASP A 88 30.77 19.51 8.45
C ASP A 88 30.72 19.12 9.93
N PHE A 89 31.39 18.01 10.24
CA PHE A 89 31.84 17.73 11.60
C PHE A 89 33.33 18.04 11.63
N SER A 90 33.71 19.17 12.23
CA SER A 90 35.09 19.47 12.63
C SER A 90 35.09 20.48 13.77
N SER A 91 35.17 19.92 14.97
CA SER A 91 35.88 20.37 16.17
C SER A 91 36.28 21.84 16.33
N GLY A 92 35.90 22.39 17.50
CA GLY A 92 36.56 23.51 18.18
C GLY A 92 35.51 24.32 18.94
N GLY A 93 35.51 24.50 20.25
CA GLY A 93 36.47 24.25 21.33
C GLY A 93 36.19 25.33 22.38
N SER A 94 35.86 24.94 23.62
CA SER A 94 35.93 25.75 24.86
C SER A 94 35.01 26.99 24.94
N SER A 95 34.38 27.42 26.04
CA SER A 95 34.65 27.32 27.48
C SER A 95 33.48 27.95 28.28
N SER A 96 33.44 27.63 29.59
CA SER A 96 32.78 28.35 30.70
C SER A 96 31.24 28.33 30.72
N SER A 97 30.53 28.06 31.83
CA SER A 97 30.82 28.42 33.22
C SER A 97 30.15 27.44 34.18
N ARG A 98 30.86 27.12 35.27
CA ARG A 98 30.35 26.39 36.43
C ARG A 98 29.43 27.30 37.25
N GLN A 99 28.21 26.85 37.57
CA GLN A 99 27.57 27.16 38.86
C GLN A 99 26.36 26.23 39.08
N GLY A 100 26.48 25.29 40.03
CA GLY A 100 25.32 24.84 40.81
C GLY A 100 25.20 25.71 42.08
N PRO A 101 24.35 25.39 43.10
CA PRO A 101 23.66 24.10 43.31
C PRO A 101 22.25 24.17 43.97
N GLN A 102 21.70 22.99 44.34
CA GLN A 102 20.68 22.68 45.38
C GLN A 102 19.20 23.03 45.09
N ARG A 103 18.25 22.08 45.02
CA ARG A 103 17.66 21.08 45.96
C ARG A 103 16.36 21.57 46.62
N ASP A 104 15.39 20.63 46.62
CA ASP A 104 14.26 20.45 47.53
C ASP A 104 13.00 21.33 47.40
N SER A 105 11.88 20.70 46.99
CA SER A 105 10.70 20.43 47.85
C SER A 105 9.34 20.70 47.17
N ARG A 106 8.41 19.74 47.39
CA ARG A 106 6.93 19.87 47.50
C ARG A 106 6.06 19.56 46.26
N LEU A 107 5.46 18.36 46.30
CA LEU A 107 4.04 18.15 45.98
C LEU A 107 3.15 18.84 47.03
N PRO A 108 1.92 19.24 46.69
CA PRO A 108 0.79 18.35 46.97
C PRO A 108 -0.26 18.28 45.84
N GLN A 109 -1.28 17.48 46.12
CA GLN A 109 -2.23 16.83 45.21
C GLN A 109 -3.46 17.70 44.84
N GLN A 110 -4.16 17.25 43.77
CA GLN A 110 -5.61 16.94 43.74
C GLN A 110 -6.62 17.94 43.13
N GLY A 111 -7.45 17.37 42.23
CA GLY A 111 -8.78 17.84 41.77
C GLY A 111 -8.73 18.60 40.45
N SER A 112 -9.66 18.48 39.49
CA SER A 112 -10.78 17.58 39.17
C SER A 112 -11.26 18.03 37.77
N ASP A 113 -12.02 17.17 37.10
CA ASP A 113 -12.94 17.51 35.98
C ASP A 113 -12.36 17.70 34.55
N ALA A 114 -12.71 16.73 33.70
CA ALA A 114 -12.68 16.80 32.23
C ALA A 114 -13.85 17.68 31.70
N PRO A 115 -14.05 17.90 30.37
CA PRO A 115 -13.23 17.50 29.21
C PRO A 115 -12.94 18.66 28.22
N ASP A 116 -11.77 18.66 27.60
CA ASP A 116 -11.54 19.42 26.36
C ASP A 116 -11.69 18.48 25.17
N ASP A 117 -12.68 18.77 24.32
CA ASP A 117 -12.95 18.13 23.03
C ASP A 117 -11.74 18.21 22.10
N ILE A 118 -10.89 17.18 22.13
CA ILE A 118 -9.89 16.94 21.09
C ILE A 118 -10.54 16.00 20.07
N VAL A 119 -10.88 16.57 18.92
CA VAL A 119 -11.35 15.85 17.73
C VAL A 119 -10.23 14.91 17.26
N ASP A 120 -10.24 13.68 17.75
CA ASP A 120 -9.33 12.63 17.32
C ASP A 120 -9.67 12.19 15.89
N GLY A 121 -8.69 12.37 14.98
CA GLY A 121 -8.74 11.95 13.58
C GLY A 121 -8.92 10.44 13.35
N ALA A 122 -9.07 9.65 14.41
CA ALA A 122 -9.36 8.22 14.38
C ALA A 122 -10.81 7.89 13.96
N SER A 123 -11.76 8.83 14.03
CA SER A 123 -13.17 8.57 13.68
C SER A 123 -13.47 8.52 12.18
N LEU A 124 -12.56 8.96 11.31
CA LEU A 124 -12.76 8.89 9.84
C LEU A 124 -12.50 7.49 9.26
N LEU A 125 -11.77 6.63 9.97
CA LEU A 125 -11.48 5.27 9.52
C LEU A 125 -12.53 4.23 9.91
N GLN A 126 -13.44 4.55 10.83
CA GLN A 126 -14.65 3.72 11.02
C GLN A 126 -15.78 4.04 10.03
N LYS A 127 -15.82 5.25 9.46
CA LYS A 127 -16.84 5.61 8.45
C LYS A 127 -16.57 5.08 7.04
N LEU A 128 -15.40 4.47 6.78
CA LEU A 128 -15.08 3.84 5.49
C LEU A 128 -15.24 2.30 5.50
N VAL A 129 -15.48 1.68 6.67
CA VAL A 129 -15.63 0.21 6.80
C VAL A 129 -17.09 -0.22 7.02
N THR A 130 -18.04 0.70 7.24
CA THR A 130 -19.47 0.40 7.32
C THR A 130 -20.23 1.08 6.17
N GLY A 131 -19.80 0.80 4.94
CA GLY A 131 -20.48 1.15 3.70
C GLY A 131 -20.87 -0.09 2.89
N ALA A 132 -21.16 -1.20 3.58
CA ALA A 132 -21.74 -2.40 3.00
C ALA A 132 -23.12 -2.61 3.65
N VAL A 133 -24.07 -3.03 2.83
CA VAL A 133 -25.46 -3.44 3.13
C VAL A 133 -26.49 -2.31 3.26
N ASN A 134 -27.04 -1.89 2.12
CA ASN A 134 -28.40 -1.34 2.07
C ASN A 134 -29.28 -2.36 1.32
N LEU A 135 -29.66 -3.43 2.04
CA LEU A 135 -30.74 -4.33 1.64
C LEU A 135 -32.01 -3.77 2.28
N GLY A 136 -32.78 -3.00 1.51
CA GLY A 136 -34.09 -2.51 1.91
C GLY A 136 -35.17 -3.55 1.61
N ILE A 137 -35.73 -4.14 2.66
CA ILE A 137 -36.95 -4.94 2.69
C ILE A 137 -38.16 -3.98 2.74
N LEU A 138 -39.11 -4.11 1.81
CA LEU A 138 -40.51 -4.55 2.04
C LEU A 138 -41.26 -4.58 0.71
#